data_AF-A0A436BW15-F1
#
_entry.id   AF-A0A436BW15-F1
#
_cell.length_a   1.000
_cell.length_b   1.000
_cell.length_c   1.000
_cell.angle_alpha   90.00
_cell.angle_beta   90.00
_cell.angle_gamma   90.00
#
_symmetry.space_group_name_H-M   'P 1'
#
loop_
_entity.id
_entity.type
_entity.pdbx_description
1 polymer ?
#
loop_
_entity_poly.entity_id
_entity_poly.type
_entity_poly.pdbx_seq_one_letter_code
_entity_poly.pdbx_strand_id
1 'polypeptide(L)'
;FHSCSTVPAHGIAELAQPEPGFTIVGSKSYGRAPTFLMATGYEQVRSVVADIAGDHAAAREVRLVLPETGVCSAVGVATVSESAGCCGGPAPAAVDACCVRDADAKATGASGCGCATAPATETRENMAAGVDA
;
A
#
# COMPACT_ATOMS: atom_id res chain seq x y z
N PHE A 1 -9.75 -10.73 17.05
CA PHE A 1 -10.75 -9.93 16.34
C PHE A 1 -10.41 -8.47 16.60
N HIS A 2 -9.95 -7.72 15.60
CA HIS A 2 -9.68 -6.27 15.72
C HIS A 2 -10.63 -5.56 14.77
N SER A 3 -11.54 -4.76 15.31
CA SER A 3 -12.46 -3.95 14.52
C SER A 3 -11.81 -2.60 14.26
N CYS A 4 -11.66 -2.21 13.00
CA CYS A 4 -11.09 -0.91 12.60
C CYS A 4 -11.91 0.27 13.13
N SER A 5 -13.18 0.04 13.51
CA SER A 5 -14.10 0.99 14.12
C SER A 5 -13.94 1.17 15.64
N THR A 6 -13.29 0.26 16.36
CA THR A 6 -13.16 0.35 17.82
C THR A 6 -12.01 1.26 18.26
N VAL A 7 -11.25 1.82 17.31
CA VAL A 7 -10.18 2.78 17.59
C VAL A 7 -10.74 4.18 17.33
N PRO A 8 -10.91 5.02 18.38
CA PRO A 8 -11.35 6.40 18.21
C PRO A 8 -10.43 7.18 17.28
N ALA A 9 -10.98 8.16 16.56
CA ALA A 9 -10.16 9.12 15.85
C ALA A 9 -9.38 9.97 16.87
N HIS A 10 -8.10 10.17 16.60
CA HIS A 10 -7.17 10.92 17.45
C HIS A 10 -7.04 12.36 16.93
N GLY A 11 -7.02 13.33 17.84
CA GLY A 11 -6.75 14.74 17.55
C GLY A 11 -5.33 15.12 17.94
N ILE A 12 -5.03 16.42 17.87
CA ILE A 12 -3.69 16.97 18.14
C ILE A 12 -3.16 16.57 19.53
N ALA A 13 -4.05 16.44 20.52
CA ALA A 13 -3.68 16.09 21.89
C ALA A 13 -3.02 14.71 21.99
N GLU A 14 -3.47 13.74 21.20
CA GLU A 14 -2.92 12.38 21.19
C GLU A 14 -1.81 12.19 20.16
N LEU A 15 -1.76 13.04 19.12
CA LEU A 15 -0.78 12.93 18.03
C LEU A 15 0.54 13.65 18.34
N ALA A 16 0.52 14.60 19.27
CA ALA A 16 1.69 15.33 19.73
C ALA A 16 2.72 14.40 20.38
N GLN A 17 4.00 14.65 20.08
CA GLN A 17 5.13 13.92 20.65
C GLN A 17 5.85 14.77 21.71
N PRO A 18 6.77 14.19 22.50
CA PRO A 18 7.56 14.95 23.47
C PRO A 18 8.37 16.08 22.83
N GLU A 19 8.76 15.91 21.56
CA GLU A 19 9.44 16.94 20.78
C GLU A 19 8.47 18.09 20.43
N PRO A 20 8.80 19.35 20.80
CA PRO A 20 7.91 20.48 20.53
C PRO A 20 7.64 20.69 19.04
N GLY A 21 6.36 20.89 18.69
CA GLY A 21 5.95 21.11 17.30
C GLY A 21 6.02 19.87 16.42
N PHE A 22 6.26 18.69 16.99
CA PHE A 22 6.32 17.44 16.25
C PHE A 22 5.04 16.61 16.46
N THR A 23 4.41 16.22 15.35
CA THR A 23 3.21 15.38 15.32
C THR A 23 3.39 14.26 14.31
N ILE A 24 2.83 13.09 14.63
CA ILE A 24 2.80 11.95 13.72
C ILE A 24 1.37 11.72 13.30
N VAL A 25 1.13 11.63 11.99
CA VAL A 25 -0.20 11.36 11.41
C VAL A 25 -0.16 10.12 10.51
N GLY A 26 -1.34 9.66 10.11
CA GLY A 26 -1.53 8.58 9.16
C GLY A 26 -1.35 7.19 9.77
N SER A 27 -0.86 6.26 8.94
CA SER A 27 -0.70 4.85 9.33
C SER A 27 0.22 4.65 10.53
N LYS A 28 1.20 5.54 10.72
CA LYS A 28 2.17 5.43 11.83
C LYS A 28 1.55 5.80 13.19
N SER A 29 0.57 6.71 13.22
CA SER A 29 -0.19 7.04 14.43
C SER A 29 -1.41 6.14 14.64
N TYR A 30 -1.86 5.43 13.59
CA TYR A 30 -3.03 4.53 13.63
C TYR A 30 -2.74 3.16 14.28
N GLY A 31 -1.51 2.91 14.73
CA GLY A 31 -1.14 1.71 15.48
C GLY A 31 -0.88 0.48 14.59
N ARG A 32 -1.13 -0.72 15.12
CA ARG A 32 -0.80 -2.00 14.46
C ARG A 32 -1.91 -2.55 13.56
N ALA A 33 -3.00 -1.81 13.36
CA ALA A 33 -4.05 -2.24 12.46
C ALA A 33 -3.50 -2.31 11.02
N PRO A 34 -3.62 -3.45 10.32
CA PRO A 34 -3.03 -3.63 8.99
C PRO A 34 -3.72 -2.78 7.92
N THR A 35 -4.93 -2.28 8.20
CA THR A 35 -5.75 -1.50 7.28
C THR A 35 -5.97 -0.10 7.83
N PHE A 36 -5.20 0.85 7.34
CA PHE A 36 -5.36 2.26 7.67
C PHE A 36 -6.58 2.86 6.95
N LEU A 37 -7.47 3.51 7.70
CA LEU A 37 -8.65 4.17 7.15
C LEU A 37 -8.32 5.62 6.76
N MET A 38 -8.47 5.99 5.49
CA MET A 38 -8.20 7.37 5.05
C MET A 38 -9.02 8.41 5.83
N ALA A 39 -10.27 8.07 6.18
CA ALA A 39 -11.13 8.94 6.97
C ALA A 39 -10.52 9.32 8.33
N THR A 40 -9.86 8.38 9.01
CA THR A 40 -9.18 8.67 10.28
C THR A 40 -7.95 9.54 10.06
N GLY A 41 -7.22 9.30 8.96
CA GLY A 41 -6.12 10.18 8.53
C GLY A 41 -6.54 11.63 8.30
N TYR A 42 -7.67 11.83 7.62
CA TYR A 42 -8.18 13.17 7.34
C TYR A 42 -8.58 13.89 8.63
N GLU A 43 -9.18 13.20 9.59
CA GLU A 43 -9.50 13.80 10.89
C GLU A 43 -8.25 14.22 11.66
N GLN A 44 -7.22 13.37 11.67
CA GLN A 44 -5.93 13.69 12.30
C GLN A 44 -5.32 14.95 11.69
N VAL A 45 -5.24 15.02 10.35
CA VAL A 45 -4.68 16.19 9.65
C VAL A 45 -5.51 17.44 9.92
N ARG A 46 -6.85 17.33 9.90
CA ARG A 46 -7.74 18.45 10.17
C ARG A 46 -7.54 19.02 11.59
N SER A 47 -7.40 18.15 12.59
CA SER A 47 -7.12 18.57 13.96
C SER A 47 -5.75 19.24 14.09
N VAL A 48 -4.70 18.66 13.49
CA VAL A 48 -3.33 19.23 13.50
C VAL A 48 -3.28 20.59 12.80
N VAL A 49 -3.91 20.73 11.63
CA VAL A 49 -3.92 21.99 10.88
C VAL A 49 -4.68 23.08 11.65
N ALA A 50 -5.76 22.74 12.36
CA ALA A 50 -6.46 23.71 13.21
C ALA A 50 -5.56 24.23 14.35
N ASP A 51 -4.76 23.35 14.97
CA ASP A 51 -3.80 23.75 16.00
C ASP A 51 -2.70 24.67 15.44
N ILE A 52 -2.14 24.31 14.28
CA ILE A 52 -1.13 25.12 13.56
C ILE A 52 -1.70 26.49 13.18
N ALA A 53 -2.99 26.57 12.83
CA ALA A 53 -3.68 27.82 12.51
C ALA A 53 -4.06 28.66 13.74
N GLY A 54 -3.81 28.17 14.95
CA GLY A 54 -4.13 28.84 16.22
C GLY A 54 -5.59 28.65 16.70
N ASP A 55 -6.40 27.84 15.99
CA ASP A 55 -7.74 27.48 16.43
C ASP A 55 -7.70 26.24 17.33
N HIS A 56 -7.17 26.43 18.54
CA HIS A 56 -7.02 25.36 19.53
C HIS A 56 -8.36 24.81 20.04
N ALA A 57 -9.47 25.53 19.83
CA ALA A 57 -10.80 25.03 20.19
C ALA A 57 -11.23 23.99 19.16
N ALA A 58 -11.21 24.35 17.88
CA ALA A 58 -11.49 23.41 16.81
C ALA A 58 -10.52 22.23 16.83
N ALA A 59 -9.23 22.45 17.09
CA ALA A 59 -8.24 21.38 17.14
C ALA A 59 -8.56 20.27 18.14
N ARG A 60 -9.22 20.58 19.26
CA ARG A 60 -9.59 19.60 20.30
C ARG A 60 -10.87 18.83 19.99
N GLU A 61 -11.64 19.25 18.99
CA GLU A 61 -12.85 18.54 18.58
C GLU A 61 -12.48 17.34 17.71
N VAL A 62 -13.04 16.17 18.01
CA VAL A 62 -13.04 15.03 17.09
C VAL A 62 -14.37 15.06 16.33
N ARG A 63 -14.31 15.30 15.02
CA ARG A 63 -15.50 15.44 14.16
C ARG A 63 -15.83 14.17 13.37
N LEU A 64 -14.94 13.19 13.33
CA LEU A 64 -15.17 11.93 12.64
C LEU A 64 -16.01 10.98 13.51
N VAL A 65 -17.17 10.59 12.97
CA VAL A 65 -18.00 9.51 13.51
C VAL A 65 -17.92 8.33 12.54
N LEU A 66 -17.38 7.20 13.00
CA LEU A 66 -17.35 5.96 12.24
C LEU A 66 -18.51 5.05 12.66
N PRO A 67 -19.13 4.30 11.74
CA PRO A 67 -20.09 3.28 12.11
C PRO A 67 -19.39 2.16 12.89
N GLU A 68 -20.10 1.57 13.87
CA GLU A 68 -19.59 0.51 14.75
C GLU A 68 -19.10 -0.74 13.99
N THR A 69 -19.61 -0.97 12.77
CA THR A 69 -19.25 -2.12 11.92
C THR A 69 -19.09 -1.69 10.46
N GLY A 70 -18.47 -2.56 9.64
CA GLY A 70 -18.42 -2.40 8.18
C GLY A 70 -17.26 -1.56 7.62
N VAL A 71 -16.42 -0.96 8.48
CA VAL A 71 -15.34 -0.06 8.04
C VAL A 71 -14.07 -0.80 7.55
N CYS A 72 -13.82 -2.02 8.04
CA CYS A 72 -12.68 -2.84 7.59
C CYS A 72 -12.95 -3.61 6.29
N SER A 73 -14.22 -3.84 5.96
CA SER A 73 -14.59 -4.43 4.68
C SER A 73 -14.38 -3.32 3.66
N ALA A 74 -13.50 -3.52 2.68
CA ALA A 74 -13.24 -2.54 1.64
C ALA A 74 -14.50 -2.29 0.78
N VAL A 75 -15.49 -1.57 1.30
CA VAL A 75 -16.60 -1.01 0.54
C VAL A 75 -16.05 0.22 -0.18
N GLY A 76 -15.45 -0.01 -1.36
CA GLY A 76 -15.10 1.11 -2.25
C GLY A 76 -13.84 0.93 -3.09
N VAL A 77 -13.04 -0.13 -2.90
CA VAL A 77 -12.31 -0.63 -4.07
C VAL A 77 -13.40 -1.32 -4.87
N ALA A 78 -13.91 -0.65 -5.91
CA ALA A 78 -14.62 -1.34 -6.97
C ALA A 78 -13.84 -2.63 -7.17
N THR A 79 -14.48 -3.78 -7.01
CA THR A 79 -13.87 -5.05 -7.39
C THR A 79 -13.54 -4.85 -8.85
N VAL A 80 -12.31 -4.43 -9.12
CA VAL A 80 -11.69 -4.59 -10.40
C VAL A 80 -11.76 -6.10 -10.50
N SER A 81 -12.72 -6.54 -11.31
CA SER A 81 -12.94 -7.93 -11.66
C SER A 81 -11.58 -8.62 -11.68
N GLU A 82 -11.43 -9.85 -11.17
CA GLU A 82 -10.10 -10.47 -10.98
C GLU A 82 -9.18 -10.43 -12.23
N SER A 83 -9.74 -10.12 -13.39
CA SER A 83 -9.13 -9.63 -14.63
C SER A 83 -8.43 -8.25 -14.62
N ALA A 84 -8.37 -7.50 -13.52
CA ALA A 84 -7.91 -6.11 -13.52
C ALA A 84 -6.87 -5.79 -12.43
N GLY A 85 -6.09 -6.78 -12.05
CA GLY A 85 -4.74 -6.53 -11.51
C GLY A 85 -3.86 -5.84 -12.56
N CYS A 86 -2.77 -5.18 -12.13
CA CYS A 86 -1.81 -4.47 -12.98
C CYS A 86 -1.30 -5.31 -14.18
N CYS A 87 -1.29 -6.64 -14.00
CA CYS A 87 -0.85 -7.61 -15.00
C CYS A 87 -1.98 -8.45 -15.64
N GLY A 88 -3.24 -8.01 -15.56
CA GLY A 88 -4.39 -8.67 -16.20
C GLY A 88 -5.00 -9.86 -15.42
N GLY A 89 -4.53 -10.12 -14.21
CA GLY A 89 -5.04 -11.20 -13.35
C GLY A 89 -4.08 -12.40 -13.20
N PRO A 90 -4.49 -13.43 -12.45
CA PRO A 90 -3.67 -14.62 -12.17
C PRO A 90 -3.32 -15.38 -13.46
N ALA A 91 -2.17 -16.06 -13.45
CA ALA A 91 -1.75 -16.86 -14.60
C ALA A 91 -2.74 -18.00 -14.90
N PRO A 92 -3.02 -18.29 -16.18
CA PRO A 92 -3.77 -19.48 -16.54
C PRO A 92 -3.04 -20.74 -16.05
N ALA A 93 -3.76 -21.69 -15.47
CA ALA A 93 -3.18 -22.85 -14.80
C ALA A 93 -2.33 -23.79 -15.69
N ALA A 94 -2.40 -23.63 -17.01
CA ALA A 94 -1.76 -24.51 -17.98
C ALA A 94 -0.52 -23.91 -18.67
N VAL A 95 -0.07 -22.71 -18.27
CA VAL A 95 1.08 -22.05 -18.89
C VAL A 95 2.09 -21.62 -17.83
N ASP A 96 3.37 -21.74 -18.17
CA ASP A 96 4.46 -21.24 -17.33
C ASP A 96 4.50 -19.71 -17.43
N ALA A 97 3.66 -19.06 -16.63
CA ALA A 97 3.53 -17.62 -16.58
C ALA A 97 3.23 -17.11 -15.16
N CYS A 98 3.60 -15.86 -14.90
CA CYS A 98 3.37 -15.19 -13.62
C CYS A 98 1.97 -14.57 -13.52
N CYS A 99 1.39 -14.21 -14.68
CA CYS A 99 0.12 -13.50 -14.81
C CYS A 99 -0.38 -13.59 -16.27
N VAL A 100 -1.62 -13.14 -16.52
CA VAL A 100 -2.21 -13.15 -17.88
C VAL A 100 -1.34 -12.40 -18.89
N ARG A 101 -0.88 -11.19 -18.57
CA ARG A 101 -0.03 -10.42 -19.50
C ARG A 101 1.32 -11.08 -19.79
N ASP A 102 1.86 -11.84 -18.84
CA ASP A 102 3.08 -12.63 -19.06
C ASP A 102 2.82 -13.81 -19.99
N ALA A 103 1.65 -14.47 -19.84
CA ALA A 103 1.23 -15.52 -20.76
C ALA A 103 1.04 -15.01 -22.19
N ASP A 104 0.39 -13.84 -22.36
CA ASP A 104 0.20 -13.22 -23.67
C ASP A 104 1.53 -12.79 -24.32
N ALA A 105 2.42 -12.19 -23.53
CA ALA A 105 3.76 -11.82 -24.01
C ALA A 105 4.54 -13.06 -24.49
N LYS A 106 4.54 -14.14 -23.71
CA LYS A 106 5.18 -15.41 -24.08
C LYS A 106 4.54 -16.06 -25.31
N ALA A 107 3.21 -16.02 -25.44
CA ALA A 107 2.50 -16.55 -26.60
C ALA A 107 2.88 -15.83 -27.91
N THR A 108 3.25 -14.56 -27.83
CA THR A 108 3.72 -13.76 -28.97
C THR A 108 5.25 -13.76 -29.15
N GLY A 109 5.99 -14.54 -28.33
CA GLY A 109 7.45 -14.61 -28.38
C GLY A 109 8.17 -13.37 -27.85
N ALA A 110 7.45 -12.46 -27.18
CA ALA A 110 8.05 -11.32 -26.51
C ALA A 110 8.68 -11.72 -25.17
N SER A 111 9.62 -10.92 -24.68
CA SER A 111 10.17 -11.08 -23.33
C SER A 111 9.05 -10.89 -22.29
N GLY A 112 8.75 -11.94 -21.53
CA GLY A 112 7.79 -11.89 -20.43
C GLY A 112 8.28 -11.09 -19.22
N CYS A 113 7.47 -11.02 -18.16
CA CYS A 113 7.75 -10.27 -16.93
C CYS A 113 8.78 -10.93 -15.99
N GLY A 114 9.54 -11.93 -16.46
CA GLY A 114 10.75 -12.41 -15.79
C GLY A 114 10.55 -13.17 -14.47
N CYS A 115 9.32 -13.57 -14.11
CA CYS A 115 9.14 -14.53 -13.03
C CYS A 115 9.72 -15.89 -13.47
N ALA A 116 10.57 -16.47 -12.62
CA ALA A 116 11.60 -17.47 -12.92
C ALA A 116 11.24 -18.51 -14.01
N THR A 117 11.75 -18.30 -15.22
CA THR A 117 12.12 -19.42 -16.10
C THR A 117 13.42 -20.01 -15.54
N ALA A 118 13.47 -21.34 -15.35
CA ALA A 118 14.75 -22.01 -15.13
C ALA A 118 15.74 -21.60 -16.24
N PRO A 119 17.00 -21.29 -15.92
CA PRO A 119 17.90 -20.65 -16.87
C PRO A 119 18.19 -21.57 -18.06
N ALA A 120 18.06 -21.02 -19.26
CA ALA A 120 18.59 -21.61 -20.48
C ALA A 120 20.12 -21.66 -20.37
N THR A 121 20.69 -22.86 -20.53
CA THR A 121 22.13 -23.09 -20.53
C THR A 121 22.79 -22.32 -21.67
N GLU A 122 23.45 -21.19 -21.38
CA GLU A 122 24.38 -20.54 -22.30
C GLU A 122 25.71 -21.29 -22.29
N THR A 123 26.04 -21.92 -23.42
CA THR A 123 27.35 -22.50 -23.68
C THR A 123 28.38 -21.37 -23.77
N ARG A 124 29.26 -21.26 -22.76
CA ARG A 124 30.41 -20.34 -22.77
C ARG A 124 31.44 -20.79 -23.80
N GLU A 125 31.59 -20.06 -24.90
CA GLU A 125 32.82 -20.08 -25.71
C GLU A 125 33.81 -19.01 -25.21
N ASN A 126 35.07 -19.43 -25.15
CA ASN A 126 36.18 -18.81 -24.41
C ASN A 126 36.60 -17.42 -24.94
N MET A 127 36.67 -16.44 -24.04
CA MET A 127 37.39 -15.19 -24.24
C MET A 127 38.84 -15.36 -23.78
N ALA A 128 39.77 -15.41 -24.73
CA ALA A 128 41.21 -15.36 -24.46
C ALA A 128 41.56 -14.02 -23.80
N ALA A 129 42.19 -14.10 -22.62
CA ALA A 129 42.68 -12.96 -21.88
C ALA A 129 43.95 -12.39 -22.54
N GLY A 130 43.99 -11.07 -22.68
CA GLY A 130 45.18 -10.33 -23.07
C GLY A 130 45.19 -8.96 -22.38
N VAL A 131 46.35 -8.68 -21.78
CA VAL A 131 46.95 -7.41 -21.36
C VAL A 131 46.78 -6.96 -19.89
N ASP A 132 47.87 -7.17 -19.15
CA ASP A 132 48.23 -6.61 -17.85
C ASP A 132 48.39 -5.07 -17.87
N ALA A 133 48.08 -4.46 -16.71
CA ALA A 133 48.67 -3.22 -16.22
C ALA A 133 48.96 -3.38 -14.71
#